data_AF-A0AAV8WUZ1-F1
#
_entry.id   AF-A0AAV8WUZ1-F1
#
_cell.length_a   1.000
_cell.length_b   1.000
_cell.length_c   1.000
_cell.angle_alpha   90.00
_cell.angle_beta   90.00
_cell.angle_gamma   90.00
#
_symmetry.space_group_name_H-M   'P 1'
#
loop_
_entity.id
_entity.type
_entity.pdbx_description
1 polymer ?
#
loop_
_entity_poly.entity_id
_entity_poly.type
_entity_poly.pdbx_seq_one_letter_code
_entity_poly.pdbx_strand_id
1 'polypeptide(L)'
;VPSSTSVKWKRVGMVSGRSVRLDTIIWPGGDLSVAAVSTRARTVFRVVTALAPPFVMESELDEDGQCLRGLPCHRVLTSDKDNLTLVFNEMQRLEEEEDDQDEENQYTEYKQFTSDYVDDDDRFFPFQKFKYRTNCCYGLSMDLLENIAQELEFDFRLYIVADGLFGSRTVNNKNSRSRRDVGKKFKEELIKTEREKEVDSDGTDIKWNGIVGDLVSGAAHMSFAALSVSSARSEVIDFSSPYFFSGVSFLASPQQKSEIPLMAFLLPFSPELWIAIFTSNQLTLFSYYTPSFGNKY
;
A
#
# COMPACT_ATOMS: atom_id res chain seq x y z
N VAL A 1 -40.21 32.53 -14.90
CA VAL A 1 -39.24 33.19 -15.82
C VAL A 1 -37.86 32.97 -15.23
N PRO A 2 -36.96 32.16 -15.82
CA PRO A 2 -35.62 32.04 -15.27
C PRO A 2 -34.84 33.30 -15.66
N SER A 3 -34.42 34.08 -14.66
CA SER A 3 -33.54 35.23 -14.84
C SER A 3 -32.19 34.75 -15.36
N SER A 4 -31.86 35.10 -16.60
CA SER A 4 -30.52 34.89 -17.14
C SER A 4 -29.53 35.76 -16.37
N THR A 5 -28.77 35.14 -15.47
CA THR A 5 -27.69 35.81 -14.76
C THR A 5 -26.56 36.06 -15.74
N SER A 6 -26.49 37.27 -16.28
CA SER A 6 -25.38 37.68 -17.15
C SER A 6 -24.09 37.74 -16.32
N VAL A 7 -23.13 36.85 -16.58
CA VAL A 7 -21.80 36.90 -15.96
C VAL A 7 -21.09 38.17 -16.45
N LYS A 8 -20.55 38.97 -15.51
CA LYS A 8 -19.80 40.19 -15.82
C LYS A 8 -18.47 40.19 -15.07
N TRP A 9 -17.42 40.60 -15.76
CA TRP A 9 -16.11 40.82 -15.14
C TRP A 9 -16.17 42.02 -14.19
N LYS A 10 -15.59 41.86 -12.99
CA LYS A 10 -15.41 42.92 -12.00
C LYS A 10 -13.92 43.10 -11.74
N ARG A 11 -13.44 44.35 -11.72
CA ARG A 11 -12.07 44.66 -11.29
C ARG A 11 -11.95 44.39 -9.79
N VAL A 12 -10.92 43.66 -9.38
CA VAL A 12 -10.67 43.24 -7.99
C VAL A 12 -9.35 43.78 -7.43
N GLY A 13 -8.67 44.65 -8.16
CA GLY A 13 -7.43 45.26 -7.71
C GLY A 13 -6.58 45.81 -8.84
N MET A 14 -5.35 46.22 -8.47
CA MET A 14 -4.34 46.76 -9.35
C MET A 14 -2.96 46.23 -8.95
N VAL A 15 -2.23 45.73 -9.93
CA VAL A 15 -0.82 45.32 -9.79
C VAL A 15 0.04 46.34 -10.52
N SER A 16 0.98 46.97 -9.81
CA SER A 16 1.93 47.93 -10.39
C SER A 16 3.34 47.60 -9.94
N GLY A 17 4.14 47.07 -10.86
CA GLY A 17 5.49 46.58 -10.59
C GLY A 17 5.48 45.48 -9.53
N ARG A 18 6.10 45.76 -8.37
CA ARG A 18 6.11 44.88 -7.19
C ARG A 18 4.97 45.16 -6.19
N SER A 19 4.19 46.21 -6.42
CA SER A 19 3.09 46.58 -5.53
C SER A 19 1.79 45.95 -6.00
N VAL A 20 1.10 45.28 -5.09
CA VAL A 20 -0.21 44.67 -5.33
C VAL A 20 -1.20 45.31 -4.37
N ARG A 21 -2.27 45.91 -4.91
CA ARG A 21 -3.42 46.40 -4.15
C ARG A 21 -4.65 45.62 -4.59
N LEU A 22 -5.22 44.83 -3.68
CA LEU A 22 -6.44 44.05 -3.94
C LEU A 22 -7.61 44.69 -3.21
N ASP A 23 -8.72 44.83 -3.93
CA ASP A 23 -10.03 45.12 -3.35
C ASP A 23 -10.62 43.80 -2.81
N THR A 24 -11.64 43.89 -1.94
CA THR A 24 -12.28 42.70 -1.37
C THR A 24 -12.78 41.75 -2.47
N ILE A 25 -12.23 40.53 -2.48
CA ILE A 25 -12.58 39.47 -3.42
C ILE A 25 -13.68 38.62 -2.77
N ILE A 26 -14.74 38.36 -3.53
CA ILE A 26 -15.77 37.40 -3.15
C ILE A 26 -15.54 36.17 -4.02
N TRP A 27 -15.21 35.06 -3.37
CA TRP A 27 -14.99 33.79 -4.04
C TRP A 27 -16.33 33.11 -4.38
N PRO A 28 -16.35 32.16 -5.33
CA PRO A 28 -17.53 31.33 -5.55
C PRO A 28 -18.01 30.73 -4.22
N GLY A 29 -19.30 30.88 -3.91
CA GLY A 29 -19.87 30.54 -2.59
C GLY A 29 -20.03 31.71 -1.62
N GLY A 30 -19.60 32.92 -1.98
CA GLY A 30 -19.83 34.13 -1.19
C GLY A 30 -18.80 34.40 -0.08
N ASP A 31 -17.76 33.57 0.00
CA ASP A 31 -16.72 33.69 1.02
C ASP A 31 -15.65 34.74 0.65
N LEU A 32 -15.03 35.34 1.67
CA LEU A 32 -13.96 36.34 1.56
C LEU A 32 -12.57 35.69 1.51
N SER A 33 -12.43 34.50 2.08
CA SER A 33 -11.26 33.64 1.94
C SER A 33 -11.40 32.70 0.76
N VAL A 34 -10.28 32.34 0.14
CA VAL A 34 -10.23 31.24 -0.83
C VAL A 34 -10.74 29.99 -0.12
N ALA A 35 -11.51 29.13 -0.79
CA ALA A 35 -12.07 27.91 -0.21
C ALA A 35 -11.00 27.04 0.52
N ALA A 36 -9.76 27.03 0.03
CA ALA A 36 -8.63 26.31 0.64
C ALA A 36 -8.12 26.91 1.97
N VAL A 37 -8.52 28.14 2.33
CA VAL A 37 -8.10 28.87 3.54
C VAL A 37 -9.32 29.23 4.41
N SER A 38 -10.52 28.83 3.99
CA SER A 38 -11.73 29.05 4.76
C SER A 38 -11.66 28.23 6.03
N THR A 39 -11.93 28.86 7.18
CA THR A 39 -12.00 28.21 8.50
C THR A 39 -13.14 27.19 8.60
N ARG A 40 -13.97 27.07 7.54
CA ARG A 40 -15.06 26.08 7.40
C ARG A 40 -14.69 24.87 6.54
N ALA A 41 -13.53 24.86 5.88
CA ALA A 41 -13.11 23.71 5.08
C ALA A 41 -12.61 22.59 6.00
N ARG A 42 -13.45 21.58 6.29
CA ARG A 42 -12.96 20.30 6.83
C ARG A 42 -12.05 19.67 5.77
N THR A 43 -10.76 19.54 6.09
CA THR A 43 -9.78 18.98 5.15
C THR A 43 -9.77 17.46 5.27
N VAL A 44 -10.49 16.78 4.37
CA VAL A 44 -10.43 15.31 4.27
C VAL A 44 -9.17 14.93 3.50
N PHE A 45 -8.21 14.28 4.15
CA PHE A 45 -6.95 13.87 3.54
C PHE A 45 -7.05 12.50 2.87
N ARG A 46 -6.48 12.34 1.68
CA ARG A 46 -6.29 11.02 1.07
C ARG A 46 -4.97 10.45 1.56
N VAL A 47 -5.03 9.33 2.27
CA VAL A 47 -3.89 8.66 2.88
C VAL A 47 -3.63 7.35 2.14
N VAL A 48 -2.43 7.21 1.59
CA VAL A 48 -2.00 5.98 0.92
C VAL A 48 -1.15 5.11 1.84
N THR A 49 -1.37 3.80 1.78
CA THR A 49 -0.58 2.81 2.51
C THR A 49 -0.23 1.59 1.64
N ALA A 50 0.64 0.72 2.14
CA ALA A 50 0.99 -0.55 1.53
C ALA A 50 1.09 -1.64 2.59
N LEU A 51 0.72 -2.87 2.23
CA LEU A 51 0.76 -4.01 3.13
C LEU A 51 2.19 -4.35 3.53
N ALA A 52 2.44 -4.38 4.85
CA ALA A 52 3.70 -4.77 5.44
C ALA A 52 3.48 -5.21 6.89
N PRO A 53 3.25 -6.50 7.16
CA PRO A 53 3.17 -7.00 8.53
C PRO A 53 4.47 -6.74 9.30
N PRO A 54 4.42 -6.33 10.59
CA PRO A 54 3.24 -6.09 11.43
C PRO A 54 2.72 -4.63 11.42
N PHE A 55 3.20 -3.79 10.51
CA PHE A 55 2.87 -2.36 10.45
C PHE A 55 1.51 -2.09 9.80
N VAL A 56 1.22 -2.80 8.72
CA VAL A 56 -0.03 -2.67 7.97
C VAL A 56 -0.44 -4.05 7.49
N MET A 57 -1.62 -4.47 7.91
CA MET A 57 -2.23 -5.75 7.61
C MET A 57 -3.67 -5.52 7.18
N GLU A 58 -4.19 -6.44 6.37
CA GLU A 58 -5.55 -6.38 5.83
C GLU A 58 -6.39 -7.50 6.43
N SER A 59 -7.63 -7.19 6.78
CA SER A 59 -8.68 -8.16 7.04
C SER A 59 -9.94 -7.79 6.28
N GLU A 60 -10.87 -8.73 6.22
CA GLU A 60 -12.21 -8.49 5.69
C GLU A 60 -13.07 -7.76 6.74
N LEU A 61 -14.17 -7.17 6.26
CA LEU A 61 -15.21 -6.60 7.11
C LEU A 61 -15.95 -7.73 7.82
N ASP A 62 -16.54 -7.43 8.98
CA ASP A 62 -17.41 -8.36 9.69
C ASP A 62 -18.74 -8.57 8.96
N GLU A 63 -19.58 -9.49 9.45
CA GLU A 63 -20.93 -9.75 8.93
C GLU A 63 -21.79 -8.47 8.87
N ASP A 64 -21.57 -7.54 9.80
CA ASP A 64 -22.24 -6.24 9.89
C ASP A 64 -21.61 -5.15 8.98
N GLY A 65 -20.58 -5.48 8.20
CA GLY A 65 -19.90 -4.51 7.34
C GLY A 65 -19.00 -3.52 8.09
N GLN A 66 -18.66 -3.81 9.34
CA GLN A 66 -17.81 -2.97 10.20
C GLN A 66 -16.44 -3.60 10.44
N CYS A 67 -15.47 -2.77 10.85
CA CYS A 67 -14.15 -3.25 11.23
C CYS A 67 -14.10 -3.59 12.73
N LEU A 68 -13.95 -4.88 13.05
CA LEU A 68 -13.70 -5.34 14.42
C LEU A 68 -12.37 -4.80 14.98
N ARG A 69 -11.39 -4.59 14.09
CA ARG A 69 -10.06 -4.05 14.42
C ARG A 69 -9.53 -3.19 13.27
N GLY A 70 -8.87 -2.10 13.64
CA GLY A 70 -8.26 -1.16 12.72
C GLY A 70 -9.26 -0.22 12.06
N LEU A 71 -8.83 0.36 10.95
CA LEU A 71 -9.54 1.41 10.23
C LEU A 71 -10.10 0.89 8.90
N PRO A 72 -11.24 1.39 8.42
CA PRO A 72 -11.71 1.07 7.08
C PRO A 72 -10.71 1.61 6.04
N CYS A 73 -10.39 0.78 5.05
CA CYS A 73 -9.48 1.12 3.97
C CYS A 73 -9.97 0.54 2.64
N HIS A 74 -9.63 1.19 1.54
CA HIS A 74 -10.09 0.78 0.21
C HIS A 74 -8.96 0.20 -0.64
N ARG A 75 -9.21 -0.98 -1.22
CA ARG A 75 -8.40 -1.55 -2.29
C ARG A 75 -8.88 -0.97 -3.62
N VAL A 76 -8.03 -0.14 -4.23
CA VAL A 76 -8.26 0.51 -5.53
C VAL A 76 -7.52 -0.24 -6.64
N LEU A 77 -8.13 -0.35 -7.82
CA LEU A 77 -7.55 -1.07 -8.97
C LEU A 77 -6.71 -0.17 -9.91
N THR A 78 -6.61 1.12 -9.62
CA THR A 78 -5.99 2.12 -10.49
C THR A 78 -4.95 2.92 -9.72
N SER A 79 -3.80 3.15 -10.34
CA SER A 79 -2.77 4.10 -9.86
C SER A 79 -2.89 5.48 -10.50
N ASP A 80 -3.78 5.65 -11.47
CA ASP A 80 -3.93 6.93 -12.17
C ASP A 80 -4.69 7.94 -11.30
N LYS A 81 -4.06 9.11 -11.09
CA LYS A 81 -4.59 10.20 -10.25
C LYS A 81 -6.02 10.58 -10.57
N ASP A 82 -6.33 10.82 -11.84
CA ASP A 82 -7.64 11.32 -12.25
C ASP A 82 -8.71 10.26 -11.95
N ASN A 83 -8.37 8.99 -12.19
CA ASN A 83 -9.24 7.85 -11.91
C ASN A 83 -9.47 7.69 -10.40
N LEU A 84 -8.41 7.78 -9.59
CA LEU A 84 -8.50 7.77 -8.13
C LEU A 84 -9.38 8.90 -7.60
N THR A 85 -9.22 10.11 -8.14
CA THR A 85 -10.04 11.27 -7.74
C THR A 85 -11.52 11.03 -8.00
N LEU A 86 -11.86 10.38 -9.12
CA LEU A 86 -13.24 9.99 -9.42
C LEU A 86 -13.77 8.96 -8.41
N VAL A 87 -12.96 7.97 -8.00
CA VAL A 87 -13.34 7.01 -6.95
C VAL A 87 -13.65 7.71 -5.63
N PHE A 88 -12.78 8.62 -5.19
CA PHE A 88 -13.00 9.34 -3.94
C PHE A 88 -14.19 10.29 -4.01
N ASN A 89 -14.40 10.98 -5.13
CA ASN A 89 -15.56 11.84 -5.29
C ASN A 89 -16.86 11.04 -5.26
N GLU A 90 -16.89 9.85 -5.86
CA GLU A 90 -18.06 8.97 -5.83
C GLU A 90 -18.36 8.49 -4.41
N MET A 91 -17.34 8.05 -3.65
CA MET A 91 -17.53 7.65 -2.25
C MET A 91 -18.12 8.77 -1.41
N GLN A 92 -17.67 10.01 -1.62
CA GLN A 92 -18.23 11.16 -0.90
C GLN A 92 -19.71 11.36 -1.18
N ARG A 93 -20.12 11.21 -2.44
CA ARG A 93 -21.52 11.38 -2.81
C ARG A 93 -22.41 10.32 -2.17
N LEU A 94 -21.95 9.08 -2.13
CA LEU A 94 -22.70 7.98 -1.52
C LEU A 94 -22.83 8.14 0.00
N GLU A 95 -21.76 8.58 0.68
CA GLU A 95 -21.81 8.90 2.12
C GLU A 95 -22.84 10.01 2.40
N GLU A 96 -22.83 11.08 1.60
CA GLU A 96 -23.80 12.19 1.72
C GLU A 96 -25.25 11.72 1.44
N GLU A 97 -25.45 10.82 0.49
CA GLU A 97 -26.78 10.26 0.14
C GLU A 97 -27.32 9.28 1.21
N GLU A 98 -26.46 8.61 1.98
CA GLU A 98 -26.86 7.74 3.11
C GLU A 98 -27.25 8.56 4.34
N ASP A 99 -26.52 9.64 4.65
CA ASP A 99 -26.83 10.55 5.76
C ASP A 99 -28.19 11.28 5.56
N ASP A 100 -28.55 11.60 4.30
CA ASP A 100 -29.85 12.21 3.97
C ASP A 100 -31.03 11.22 4.09
N GLN A 101 -30.78 9.90 4.09
CA GLN A 101 -31.82 8.86 4.17
C GLN A 101 -32.29 8.57 5.60
N ASP A 102 -31.56 9.01 6.62
CA ASP A 102 -31.99 8.91 8.02
C ASP A 102 -33.09 9.92 8.41
N GLU A 103 -33.43 10.89 7.54
CA GLU A 103 -34.56 11.81 7.73
C GLU A 103 -35.83 11.48 6.94
N GLU A 104 -35.83 10.55 5.96
CA GLU A 104 -37.07 10.21 5.25
C GLU A 104 -37.11 8.75 4.77
N ASN A 105 -37.62 7.86 5.64
CA ASN A 105 -38.04 6.50 5.27
C ASN A 105 -39.20 6.54 4.25
N GLN A 106 -38.89 6.58 2.95
CA GLN A 106 -39.77 6.03 1.92
C GLN A 106 -38.99 5.81 0.62
N TYR A 107 -38.57 4.58 0.32
CA TYR A 107 -38.63 3.95 -1.03
C TYR A 107 -38.15 2.50 -0.99
N THR A 108 -38.87 1.67 -0.23
CA THR A 108 -38.95 0.22 -0.46
C THR A 108 -39.69 -0.07 -1.78
N GLU A 109 -39.04 0.06 -2.94
CA GLU A 109 -39.58 -0.46 -4.21
C GLU A 109 -38.53 -0.68 -5.32
N TYR A 110 -37.35 -1.23 -4.99
CA TYR A 110 -36.41 -1.74 -6.02
C TYR A 110 -35.86 -3.14 -5.73
N LYS A 111 -36.31 -3.82 -4.67
CA LYS A 111 -35.82 -5.16 -4.28
C LYS A 111 -36.60 -6.34 -4.88
N GLN A 112 -37.56 -6.14 -5.78
CA GLN A 112 -38.48 -7.20 -6.23
C GLN A 112 -38.36 -7.61 -7.71
N PHE A 113 -37.19 -7.45 -8.35
CA PHE A 113 -37.00 -7.92 -9.74
C PHE A 113 -35.79 -8.84 -9.97
N THR A 114 -34.94 -9.11 -8.99
CA THR A 114 -33.78 -10.01 -9.18
C THR A 114 -33.78 -11.11 -8.13
N SER A 115 -34.73 -12.04 -8.23
CA SER A 115 -34.80 -13.25 -7.38
C SER A 115 -34.74 -14.56 -8.17
N ASP A 116 -34.56 -14.52 -9.49
CA ASP A 116 -34.46 -15.73 -10.30
C ASP A 116 -33.28 -15.58 -11.28
N TYR A 117 -32.30 -16.47 -11.12
CA TYR A 117 -31.09 -16.66 -11.91
C TYR A 117 -29.84 -15.82 -11.58
N VAL A 118 -28.77 -16.57 -11.27
CA VAL A 118 -27.32 -16.37 -11.52
C VAL A 118 -26.44 -16.18 -10.27
N ASP A 119 -25.56 -17.19 -10.13
CA ASP A 119 -24.24 -17.31 -9.47
C ASP A 119 -23.75 -16.30 -8.41
N ASP A 120 -23.10 -16.87 -7.40
CA ASP A 120 -22.56 -16.30 -6.16
C ASP A 120 -21.30 -15.39 -6.34
N ASP A 121 -21.12 -14.76 -7.50
CA ASP A 121 -19.98 -13.87 -7.76
C ASP A 121 -20.44 -12.66 -8.57
N ASP A 122 -20.12 -11.45 -8.09
CA ASP A 122 -20.46 -10.13 -8.63
C ASP A 122 -21.89 -9.58 -8.36
N ARG A 123 -22.01 -8.81 -7.26
CA ARG A 123 -23.12 -7.85 -7.03
C ARG A 123 -23.12 -6.77 -8.14
N PHE A 124 -24.06 -6.87 -9.08
CA PHE A 124 -24.24 -5.94 -10.19
C PHE A 124 -25.13 -4.74 -9.81
N PHE A 125 -24.53 -3.58 -9.53
CA PHE A 125 -25.20 -2.28 -9.49
C PHE A 125 -24.83 -1.44 -10.73
N PRO A 126 -25.79 -0.87 -11.48
CA PRO A 126 -25.55 -0.36 -12.83
C PRO A 126 -24.85 1.02 -12.92
N PHE A 127 -24.24 1.51 -11.83
CA PHE A 127 -23.46 2.76 -11.85
C PHE A 127 -22.05 2.68 -11.23
N GLN A 128 -21.54 1.50 -10.86
CA GLN A 128 -20.15 1.39 -10.39
C GLN A 128 -19.17 1.37 -11.57
N LYS A 129 -18.85 2.55 -12.13
CA LYS A 129 -17.77 2.67 -13.12
C LYS A 129 -16.39 2.38 -12.51
N PHE A 130 -16.28 2.37 -11.19
CA PHE A 130 -15.02 2.12 -10.49
C PHE A 130 -15.17 0.99 -9.47
N LYS A 131 -14.42 -0.10 -9.68
CA LYS A 131 -14.38 -1.27 -8.78
C LYS A 131 -13.33 -1.00 -7.69
N TYR A 132 -13.78 -0.74 -6.47
CA TYR A 132 -12.97 -0.76 -5.26
C TYR A 132 -13.58 -1.73 -4.24
N ARG A 133 -12.75 -2.25 -3.33
CA ARG A 133 -13.22 -3.12 -2.22
C ARG A 133 -12.85 -2.48 -0.90
N THR A 134 -13.81 -2.37 0.01
CA THR A 134 -13.56 -1.92 1.37
C THR A 134 -13.14 -3.10 2.23
N ASN A 135 -12.05 -2.90 2.98
CA ASN A 135 -11.40 -3.85 3.86
C ASN A 135 -11.04 -3.13 5.17
N CYS A 136 -10.55 -3.88 6.15
CA CYS A 136 -10.05 -3.30 7.39
C CYS A 136 -8.52 -3.35 7.41
N CYS A 137 -7.90 -2.20 7.64
CA CYS A 137 -6.46 -2.05 7.75
C CYS A 137 -6.08 -1.84 9.21
N TYR A 138 -5.20 -2.69 9.73
CA TYR A 138 -4.75 -2.65 11.12
C TYR A 138 -3.24 -2.86 11.22
N GLY A 139 -2.66 -2.48 12.36
CA GLY A 139 -1.23 -2.61 12.65
C GLY A 139 -0.62 -1.31 13.14
N LEU A 140 0.69 -1.35 13.46
CA LEU A 140 1.37 -0.23 14.13
C LEU A 140 1.26 1.12 13.41
N SER A 141 1.28 1.13 12.07
CA SER A 141 1.16 2.36 11.29
C SER A 141 -0.28 2.89 11.22
N MET A 142 -1.26 1.99 11.32
CA MET A 142 -2.68 2.35 11.29
C MET A 142 -3.11 2.94 12.63
N ASP A 143 -2.67 2.34 13.74
CA ASP A 143 -2.90 2.87 15.09
C ASP A 143 -2.24 4.25 15.26
N LEU A 144 -1.05 4.45 14.68
CA LEU A 144 -0.38 5.76 14.67
C LEU A 144 -1.17 6.80 13.87
N LEU A 145 -1.71 6.42 12.70
CA LEU A 145 -2.55 7.30 11.89
C LEU A 145 -3.81 7.71 12.66
N GLU A 146 -4.50 6.76 13.28
CA GLU A 146 -5.70 7.03 14.07
C GLU A 146 -5.42 8.02 15.20
N ASN A 147 -4.35 7.79 15.98
CA ASN A 147 -3.96 8.68 17.07
C ASN A 147 -3.61 10.09 16.57
N ILE A 148 -2.85 10.21 15.48
CA ILE A 148 -2.45 11.50 14.91
C ILE A 148 -3.66 12.24 14.33
N ALA A 149 -4.58 11.53 13.69
CA ALA A 149 -5.81 12.12 13.16
C ALA A 149 -6.69 12.69 14.28
N GLN A 150 -6.80 11.98 15.40
CA GLN A 150 -7.54 12.45 16.58
C GLN A 150 -6.87 13.66 17.25
N GLU A 151 -5.55 13.64 17.40
CA GLU A 151 -4.80 14.73 18.05
C GLU A 151 -4.79 16.03 17.22
N LEU A 152 -4.73 15.90 15.89
CA LEU A 152 -4.71 17.03 14.97
C LEU A 152 -6.08 17.40 14.39
N GLU A 153 -7.14 16.69 14.78
CA GLU A 153 -8.53 16.91 14.37
C GLU A 153 -8.73 16.97 12.84
N PHE A 154 -8.19 16.00 12.10
CA PHE A 154 -8.43 15.87 10.66
C PHE A 154 -9.10 14.56 10.27
N ASP A 155 -9.95 14.64 9.25
CA ASP A 155 -10.61 13.49 8.64
C ASP A 155 -9.72 12.92 7.52
N PHE A 156 -9.80 11.62 7.27
CA PHE A 156 -9.01 11.00 6.21
C PHE A 156 -9.73 9.84 5.52
N ARG A 157 -9.26 9.55 4.31
CA ARG A 157 -9.66 8.40 3.49
C ARG A 157 -8.44 7.56 3.20
N LEU A 158 -8.46 6.34 3.72
CA LEU A 158 -7.34 5.42 3.65
C LEU A 158 -7.50 4.47 2.46
N TYR A 159 -6.45 4.31 1.67
CA TYR A 159 -6.45 3.33 0.59
C TYR A 159 -5.10 2.62 0.46
N ILE A 160 -5.15 1.39 -0.03
CA ILE A 160 -3.97 0.57 -0.30
C ILE A 160 -3.51 0.86 -1.73
N VAL A 161 -2.22 1.15 -1.88
CA VAL A 161 -1.60 1.40 -3.18
C VAL A 161 -1.86 0.25 -4.16
N ALA A 162 -2.26 0.57 -5.39
CA ALA A 162 -2.73 -0.41 -6.38
C ALA A 162 -1.66 -1.42 -6.82
N ASP A 163 -0.39 -0.99 -6.90
CA ASP A 163 0.72 -1.84 -7.36
C ASP A 163 1.39 -2.61 -6.21
N GLY A 164 1.01 -2.36 -4.95
CA GLY A 164 1.61 -2.96 -3.77
C GLY A 164 3.07 -2.54 -3.50
N LEU A 165 3.57 -1.50 -4.18
CA LEU A 165 4.97 -1.08 -4.06
C LEU A 165 5.12 0.14 -3.14
N PHE A 166 6.29 0.23 -2.50
CA PHE A 166 6.62 1.39 -1.66
C PHE A 166 7.16 2.57 -2.46
N GLY A 167 7.72 2.32 -3.64
CA GLY A 167 8.18 3.34 -4.57
C GLY A 167 9.67 3.30 -4.85
N SER A 168 9.98 3.17 -6.13
CA SER A 168 11.30 3.14 -6.76
C SER A 168 11.27 3.94 -8.05
N ARG A 169 12.43 4.42 -8.50
CA ARG A 169 12.57 5.11 -9.78
C ARG A 169 12.39 4.10 -10.92
N THR A 170 11.41 4.33 -11.76
CA THR A 170 11.19 3.60 -13.00
C THR A 170 11.70 4.44 -14.16
N VAL A 171 12.50 3.83 -15.04
CA VAL A 171 13.06 4.49 -16.23
C VAL A 171 12.22 4.07 -17.43
N ASN A 172 11.44 5.00 -17.98
CA ASN A 172 10.73 4.76 -19.22
C ASN A 172 11.66 5.01 -20.41
N ASN A 173 12.36 3.97 -20.86
CA ASN A 173 13.18 4.07 -22.07
C ASN A 173 12.26 4.09 -23.30
N LYS A 174 11.99 5.28 -23.84
CA LYS A 174 11.18 5.46 -25.06
C LYS A 174 11.88 4.98 -26.35
N ASN A 175 13.07 4.36 -26.25
CA ASN A 175 13.87 3.93 -27.40
C ASN A 175 13.83 2.41 -27.70
N SER A 176 12.79 1.67 -27.29
CA SER A 176 12.42 0.43 -27.98
C SER A 176 11.33 0.69 -29.01
N ARG A 177 11.60 1.58 -29.98
CA ARG A 177 10.86 1.55 -31.25
C ARG A 177 11.15 0.20 -31.90
N SER A 178 10.26 -0.77 -31.66
CA SER A 178 10.15 -1.94 -32.52
C SER A 178 10.00 -1.44 -33.95
N ARG A 179 11.07 -1.59 -34.73
CA ARG A 179 11.06 -1.50 -36.18
C ARG A 179 10.09 -2.59 -36.67
N ARG A 180 8.87 -2.17 -37.03
CA ARG A 180 7.80 -2.81 -37.84
C ARG A 180 6.51 -2.12 -37.36
N ASP A 181 5.77 -1.31 -38.11
CA ASP A 181 5.46 -1.36 -39.54
C ASP A 181 5.15 0.03 -40.12
N VAL A 182 5.20 0.08 -41.45
CA VAL A 182 4.93 1.24 -42.30
C VAL A 182 3.47 1.68 -42.16
N GLY A 183 3.27 2.97 -41.92
CA GLY A 183 2.08 3.69 -42.37
C GLY A 183 0.93 3.80 -41.37
N LYS A 184 0.93 4.90 -40.60
CA LYS A 184 -0.24 5.75 -40.37
C LYS A 184 0.23 7.01 -39.63
N LYS A 185 0.35 8.11 -40.38
CA LYS A 185 0.37 9.47 -39.82
C LYS A 185 -1.07 9.82 -39.47
N PHE A 186 -1.37 9.96 -38.19
CA PHE A 186 -2.49 10.78 -37.75
C PHE A 186 -1.97 11.77 -36.72
N LYS A 187 -2.21 13.03 -37.01
CA LYS A 187 -1.68 14.20 -36.34
C LYS A 187 -2.69 14.60 -35.28
N GLU A 188 -2.33 14.47 -34.01
CA GLU A 188 -3.13 14.98 -32.90
C GLU A 188 -2.21 15.83 -32.02
N GLU A 189 -1.95 17.05 -32.51
CA GLU A 189 -1.60 18.18 -31.67
C GLU A 189 -2.92 18.75 -31.16
N LEU A 190 -3.23 18.61 -29.87
CA LEU A 190 -4.12 19.49 -29.14
C LEU A 190 -3.82 19.38 -27.63
N ILE A 191 -3.05 20.38 -27.17
CA ILE A 191 -3.00 20.97 -25.83
C ILE A 191 -2.70 20.01 -24.67
N LYS A 192 -1.39 19.80 -24.41
CA LYS A 192 -0.93 19.43 -23.07
C LYS A 192 -0.68 20.71 -22.27
N THR A 193 -1.47 20.89 -21.22
CA THR A 193 -1.19 21.82 -20.13
C THR A 193 0.17 21.48 -19.54
N GLU A 194 1.06 22.46 -19.51
CA GLU A 194 2.41 22.37 -18.96
C GLU A 194 2.33 22.07 -17.44
N ARG A 195 2.49 20.80 -17.07
CA ARG A 195 3.09 20.44 -15.78
C ARG A 195 4.56 20.20 -16.06
N GLU A 196 5.41 20.97 -15.41
CA GLU A 196 6.87 20.81 -15.42
C GLU A 196 7.20 19.36 -15.07
N LYS A 197 7.50 18.56 -16.09
CA LYS A 197 8.18 17.29 -15.89
C LYS A 197 9.65 17.64 -15.76
N GLU A 198 10.29 17.24 -14.67
CA GLU A 198 11.74 17.23 -14.58
C GLU A 198 12.27 16.26 -15.65
N VAL A 199 12.59 16.82 -16.81
CA VAL A 199 13.23 16.10 -17.90
C VAL A 199 14.72 16.15 -17.60
N ASP A 200 15.24 15.02 -17.14
CA ASP A 200 16.68 14.84 -16.95
C ASP A 200 17.40 14.97 -18.31
N SER A 201 18.66 15.40 -18.27
CA SER A 201 19.44 15.83 -19.46
C SER A 201 19.62 14.78 -20.57
N ASP A 202 19.23 13.52 -20.34
CA ASP A 202 19.28 12.38 -21.27
C ASP A 202 17.92 12.04 -21.92
N GLY A 203 16.86 12.82 -21.67
CA GLY A 203 15.53 12.57 -22.25
C GLY A 203 14.81 11.35 -21.65
N THR A 204 15.29 10.84 -20.51
CA THR A 204 14.65 9.79 -19.73
C THR A 204 13.58 10.38 -18.82
N ASP A 205 12.32 9.97 -19.01
CA ASP A 205 11.19 10.32 -18.14
C ASP A 205 11.29 9.45 -16.88
N ILE A 206 11.89 9.96 -15.81
CA ILE A 206 12.00 9.29 -14.51
C ILE A 206 10.64 9.36 -13.83
N LYS A 207 9.99 8.21 -13.65
CA LYS A 207 8.69 8.12 -12.98
C LYS A 207 8.81 7.32 -11.70
N TRP A 208 8.14 7.76 -10.64
CA TRP A 208 8.01 7.00 -9.40
C TRP A 208 6.79 6.08 -9.45
N ASN A 209 6.94 4.87 -8.94
CA ASN A 209 5.83 3.93 -8.70
C ASN A 209 5.50 3.86 -7.19
N GLY A 210 4.55 3.02 -6.82
CA GLY A 210 4.19 2.77 -5.43
C GLY A 210 3.65 3.98 -4.69
N ILE A 211 3.72 3.91 -3.36
CA ILE A 211 3.37 4.99 -2.44
C ILE A 211 4.01 6.32 -2.87
N VAL A 212 5.31 6.32 -3.20
CA VAL A 212 6.01 7.53 -3.63
C VAL A 212 5.42 8.09 -4.93
N GLY A 213 5.06 7.25 -5.89
CA GLY A 213 4.40 7.68 -7.13
C GLY A 213 3.04 8.34 -6.89
N ASP A 214 2.25 7.79 -5.97
CA ASP A 214 0.95 8.34 -5.59
C ASP A 214 1.08 9.70 -4.89
N LEU A 215 2.10 9.86 -4.04
CA LEU A 215 2.41 11.15 -3.39
C LEU A 215 2.90 12.19 -4.39
N VAL A 216 3.87 11.83 -5.23
CA VAL A 216 4.47 12.76 -6.23
C VAL A 216 3.43 13.18 -7.28
N SER A 217 2.53 12.30 -7.67
CA SER A 217 1.43 12.66 -8.57
C SER A 217 0.36 13.55 -7.89
N GLY A 218 0.34 13.60 -6.55
CA GLY A 218 -0.71 14.22 -5.74
C GLY A 218 -2.02 13.44 -5.77
N ALA A 219 -1.98 12.14 -6.07
CA ALA A 219 -3.10 11.24 -5.88
C ALA A 219 -3.38 11.04 -4.38
N ALA A 220 -2.33 10.91 -3.58
CA ALA A 220 -2.40 10.98 -2.12
C ALA A 220 -1.88 12.32 -1.59
N HIS A 221 -2.35 12.72 -0.42
CA HIS A 221 -1.85 13.90 0.29
C HIS A 221 -0.74 13.53 1.28
N MET A 222 -0.83 12.35 1.90
CA MET A 222 0.16 11.85 2.85
C MET A 222 0.17 10.31 2.85
N SER A 223 1.15 9.72 3.54
CA SER A 223 1.26 8.26 3.67
C SER A 223 1.59 7.85 5.10
N PHE A 224 0.96 6.77 5.53
CA PHE A 224 1.26 6.04 6.76
C PHE A 224 1.55 4.59 6.40
N ALA A 225 2.83 4.24 6.32
CA ALA A 225 3.28 2.90 5.95
C ALA A 225 4.69 2.65 6.49
N ALA A 226 5.15 1.40 6.43
CA ALA A 226 6.53 1.00 6.72
C ALA A 226 7.51 1.47 5.62
N LEU A 227 7.50 2.75 5.29
CA LEU A 227 8.29 3.35 4.22
C LEU A 227 9.67 3.74 4.74
N SER A 228 10.73 3.07 4.25
CA SER A 228 12.10 3.43 4.61
C SER A 228 12.50 4.80 4.05
N VAL A 229 13.11 5.62 4.91
CA VAL A 229 13.73 6.89 4.56
C VAL A 229 15.00 6.63 3.75
N SER A 230 15.10 7.19 2.55
CA SER A 230 16.29 7.08 1.69
C SER A 230 16.53 8.40 0.97
N SER A 231 17.80 8.69 0.66
CA SER A 231 18.19 9.92 -0.05
C SER A 231 17.39 10.12 -1.33
N ALA A 232 17.26 9.07 -2.14
CA ALA A 232 16.57 9.15 -3.42
C ALA A 232 15.08 9.50 -3.28
N ARG A 233 14.42 9.07 -2.19
CA ARG A 233 13.01 9.39 -1.91
C ARG A 233 12.87 10.79 -1.30
N SER A 234 13.78 11.18 -0.43
CA SER A 234 13.79 12.52 0.20
C SER A 234 14.01 13.67 -0.79
N GLU A 235 14.43 13.39 -2.03
CA GLU A 235 14.51 14.38 -3.11
C GLU A 235 13.12 14.77 -3.66
N VAL A 236 12.10 13.92 -3.51
CA VAL A 236 10.77 14.12 -4.11
C VAL A 236 9.62 14.15 -3.12
N ILE A 237 9.84 13.67 -1.89
CA ILE A 237 8.86 13.69 -0.80
C ILE A 237 9.55 14.07 0.51
N ASP A 238 8.81 14.76 1.38
CA ASP A 238 9.27 15.09 2.73
C ASP A 238 8.92 13.97 3.71
N PHE A 239 9.83 13.70 4.65
CA PHE A 239 9.63 12.72 5.71
C PHE A 239 9.49 13.42 7.06
N SER A 240 8.64 12.86 7.92
CA SER A 240 8.59 13.21 9.34
C SER A 240 9.79 12.62 10.09
N SER A 241 9.88 12.90 11.40
CA SER A 241 10.78 12.15 12.27
C SER A 241 10.41 10.67 12.23
N PRO A 242 11.39 9.75 12.03
CA PRO A 242 11.11 8.32 11.94
C PRO A 242 10.45 7.82 13.23
N TYR A 243 9.33 7.11 13.08
CA TYR A 243 8.59 6.50 14.20
C TYR A 243 9.10 5.09 14.55
N PHE A 244 9.91 4.48 13.68
CA PHE A 244 10.50 3.17 13.88
C PHE A 244 11.93 3.11 13.33
N PHE A 245 12.85 2.56 14.11
CA PHE A 245 14.23 2.32 13.69
C PHE A 245 14.43 0.83 13.43
N SER A 246 14.69 0.46 12.18
CA SER A 246 14.99 -0.92 11.79
C SER A 246 16.47 -1.11 11.45
N GLY A 247 16.97 -2.31 11.70
CA GLY A 247 18.28 -2.77 11.23
C GLY A 247 18.12 -3.93 10.24
N VAL A 248 19.17 -4.22 9.48
CA VAL A 248 19.22 -5.40 8.60
C VAL A 248 19.60 -6.64 9.41
N SER A 249 18.86 -7.73 9.23
CA SER A 249 19.18 -9.04 9.81
C SER A 249 18.91 -10.13 8.78
N PHE A 250 19.62 -11.25 8.91
CA PHE A 250 19.40 -12.42 8.06
C PHE A 250 18.49 -13.40 8.79
N LEU A 251 17.39 -13.78 8.13
CA LEU A 251 16.57 -14.89 8.56
C LEU A 251 17.07 -16.16 7.89
N ALA A 252 17.55 -17.09 8.69
CA ALA A 252 17.88 -18.44 8.24
C ALA A 252 16.95 -19.42 8.95
N SER A 253 16.47 -20.41 8.22
CA SER A 253 15.77 -21.54 8.82
C SER A 253 16.67 -22.13 9.92
N PRO A 254 16.14 -22.43 11.12
CA PRO A 254 16.92 -23.15 12.10
C PRO A 254 17.38 -24.45 11.44
N GLN A 255 18.70 -24.65 11.40
CA GLN A 255 19.24 -25.97 11.06
C GLN A 255 18.64 -26.92 12.08
N GLN A 256 17.76 -27.83 11.64
CA GLN A 256 17.39 -28.97 12.47
C GLN A 256 18.71 -29.65 12.79
N LYS A 257 19.20 -29.48 14.02
CA LYS A 257 20.25 -30.35 14.52
C LYS A 257 19.64 -31.74 14.39
N SER A 258 20.08 -32.53 13.41
CA SER A 258 19.82 -33.96 13.43
C SER A 258 20.20 -34.38 14.84
N GLU A 259 19.24 -34.85 15.63
CA GLU A 259 19.55 -35.35 16.97
C GLU A 259 20.67 -36.36 16.78
N ILE A 260 21.89 -35.97 17.17
CA ILE A 260 23.03 -36.86 17.03
C ILE A 260 22.67 -38.03 17.94
N PRO A 261 22.37 -39.22 17.40
CA PRO A 261 21.87 -40.29 18.24
C PRO A 261 22.88 -40.55 19.34
N LEU A 262 22.43 -40.87 20.55
CA LEU A 262 23.34 -41.13 21.68
C LEU A 262 24.38 -42.23 21.38
N MET A 263 24.10 -43.09 20.39
CA MET A 263 25.00 -44.14 19.87
C MET A 263 25.91 -43.68 18.73
N ALA A 264 25.97 -42.39 18.41
CA ALA A 264 26.82 -41.87 17.34
C ALA A 264 28.31 -42.10 17.61
N PHE A 265 28.70 -42.35 18.87
CA PHE A 265 30.05 -42.76 19.23
C PHE A 265 30.42 -44.18 18.77
N LEU A 266 29.44 -45.02 18.44
CA LEU A 266 29.64 -46.37 17.91
C LEU A 266 29.74 -46.39 16.37
N LEU A 267 29.23 -45.35 15.69
CA LEU A 267 29.33 -45.17 14.23
C LEU A 267 30.75 -45.20 13.64
N PRO A 268 31.83 -44.73 14.31
CA PRO A 268 33.16 -44.73 13.70
C PRO A 268 33.75 -46.14 13.50
N PHE A 269 33.18 -47.19 14.10
CA PHE A 269 33.64 -48.57 13.94
C PHE A 269 32.53 -49.48 13.43
N SER A 270 32.87 -50.41 12.52
CA SER A 270 31.92 -51.42 12.04
C SER A 270 31.56 -52.41 13.16
N PRO A 271 30.35 -53.01 13.13
CA PRO A 271 29.96 -54.03 14.10
C PRO A 271 30.91 -55.23 14.11
N GLU A 272 31.49 -55.58 12.97
CA GLU A 272 32.50 -56.63 12.86
C GLU A 272 33.76 -56.32 13.68
N LEU A 273 34.22 -55.07 13.66
CA LEU A 273 35.39 -54.63 14.42
C LEU A 273 35.11 -54.61 15.92
N TRP A 274 33.90 -54.19 16.33
CA TRP A 274 33.46 -54.32 17.72
C TRP A 274 33.43 -55.78 18.18
N ILE A 275 32.87 -56.69 17.37
CA ILE A 275 32.87 -58.14 17.66
C ILE A 275 34.31 -58.66 17.76
N ALA A 276 35.23 -58.22 16.90
CA ALA A 276 36.64 -58.60 16.95
C ALA A 276 37.35 -58.09 18.22
N ILE A 277 37.07 -56.86 18.67
CA ILE A 277 37.61 -56.32 19.92
C ILE A 277 37.10 -57.13 21.11
N PHE A 278 35.79 -57.41 21.18
CA PHE A 278 35.23 -58.19 22.28
C PHE A 278 35.76 -59.64 22.28
N THR A 279 35.80 -60.30 21.12
CA THR A 279 36.29 -61.69 21.04
C THR A 279 37.79 -61.79 21.31
N SER A 280 38.62 -60.87 20.81
CA SER A 280 40.05 -60.84 21.11
C SER A 280 40.34 -60.59 22.59
N ASN A 281 39.58 -59.69 23.24
CA ASN A 281 39.73 -59.44 24.67
C ASN A 281 39.33 -60.69 25.49
N GLN A 282 38.22 -61.34 25.16
CA GLN A 282 37.80 -62.57 25.84
C GLN A 282 38.77 -63.74 25.64
N LEU A 283 39.34 -63.89 24.44
CA LEU A 283 40.38 -64.89 24.16
C LEU A 283 41.66 -64.62 24.96
N THR A 284 42.09 -63.35 25.03
CA THR A 284 43.25 -62.95 25.82
C THR A 284 43.03 -63.24 27.29
N LEU A 285 41.85 -62.89 27.82
CA LEU A 285 41.43 -63.21 29.19
C LEU A 285 41.45 -64.72 29.43
N PHE A 286 40.84 -65.51 28.55
CA PHE A 286 40.82 -66.97 28.67
C PHE A 286 42.22 -67.59 28.65
N SER A 287 43.11 -67.11 27.77
CA SER A 287 44.50 -67.57 27.70
C SER A 287 45.32 -67.24 28.96
N TYR A 288 44.99 -66.13 29.64
CA TYR A 288 45.61 -65.75 30.89
C TYR A 288 45.12 -66.61 32.07
N TYR A 289 43.83 -66.95 32.10
CA TYR A 289 43.24 -67.74 33.18
C TYR A 289 43.31 -69.25 32.96
N THR A 290 43.61 -69.73 31.76
CA THR A 290 43.90 -71.15 31.54
C THR A 290 45.34 -71.44 31.97
N PRO A 291 45.56 -72.21 33.06
CA PRO A 291 46.90 -72.64 33.39
C PRO A 291 47.38 -73.54 32.25
N SER A 292 48.57 -73.25 31.74
CA SER A 292 49.28 -74.09 30.77
C SER A 292 49.44 -75.52 31.33
N PHE A 293 48.45 -76.38 31.10
CA PHE A 293 48.62 -77.83 31.20
C PHE A 293 49.37 -78.28 29.95
N GLY A 294 50.69 -78.09 29.97
CA GLY A 294 51.59 -78.48 28.91
C GLY A 294 53.00 -78.73 29.43
N ASN A 295 53.27 -80.01 29.71
CA ASN A 295 54.57 -80.65 29.90
C ASN A 295 55.40 -80.29 31.15
N LYS A 296 55.16 -81.02 32.23
CA LYS A 296 56.27 -81.61 32.99
C LYS A 296 56.42 -83.06 32.51
N TYR A 297 57.66 -83.36 32.09
CA TYR A 297 58.26 -84.64 31.72
C TYR A 297 57.59 -85.90 32.24
#